data_AF-A0A1V4T9J3-F1
#
_entry.id   AF-A0A1V4T9J3-F1
#
_cell.length_a   1.000
_cell.length_b   1.000
_cell.length_c   1.000
_cell.angle_alpha   90.00
_cell.angle_beta   90.00
_cell.angle_gamma   90.00
#
_symmetry.space_group_name_H-M   'P 1'
#
loop_
_entity.id
_entity.type
_entity.pdbx_description
1 polymer ?
#
loop_
_entity_poly.entity_id
_entity_poly.type
_entity_poly.pdbx_seq_one_letter_code
_entity_poly.pdbx_strand_id
1 'polypeptide(L)'
;MIRAIALLLSYFGVMIIAYGGTKAVWQLLTRPFPRGKGMTYARVRGEFAQLIVLGLDFFIASDIITTLSVPSLDEVLRLGGIVLIRSVLTFLLSKETAELRKEEMVHDG
;
A
#
# COMPACT_ATOMS: atom_id res chain seq x y z
N MET A 1 22.14 6.15 16.86
CA MET A 1 20.78 6.31 17.41
C MET A 1 19.75 6.52 16.30
N ILE A 2 19.91 7.52 15.43
CA ILE A 2 18.96 7.83 14.33
C ILE A 2 18.67 6.63 13.41
N ARG A 3 19.71 5.86 13.02
CA ARG A 3 19.56 4.64 12.21
C ARG A 3 18.68 3.56 12.87
N ALA A 4 18.70 3.46 14.20
CA ALA A 4 17.86 2.49 14.91
C ALA A 4 16.38 2.86 14.84
N ILE A 5 16.07 4.17 14.86
CA ILE A 5 14.70 4.67 14.70
C ILE A 5 14.17 4.38 13.30
N ALA A 6 14.98 4.61 12.25
CA ALA A 6 14.61 4.27 10.88
C ALA A 6 14.36 2.76 10.71
N LEU A 7 15.24 1.91 11.24
CA LEU A 7 15.06 0.46 11.20
C LEU A 7 13.79 0.00 11.92
N LEU A 8 13.46 0.61 13.06
CA LEU A 8 12.21 0.32 13.78
C LEU A 8 10.99 0.70 12.95
N LEU A 9 10.98 1.88 12.34
CA LEU A 9 9.87 2.32 11.50
C LEU A 9 9.69 1.41 10.27
N SER A 10 10.80 1.05 9.62
CA SER A 10 10.79 0.07 8.52
C SER A 10 10.22 -1.28 8.96
N TYR A 11 10.63 -1.77 10.13
CA TYR A 11 10.12 -3.01 10.69
C TYR A 11 8.61 -2.96 10.95
N PHE A 12 8.10 -1.87 11.54
CA PHE A 12 6.66 -1.68 11.73
C PHE A 12 5.90 -1.59 10.40
N GLY A 13 6.46 -0.89 9.40
CA GLY A 13 5.90 -0.82 8.06
C GLY A 13 5.74 -2.19 7.41
N VAL A 14 6.80 -3.01 7.44
CA VAL A 14 6.76 -4.40 6.97
C VAL A 14 5.70 -5.22 7.71
N MET A 15 5.67 -5.14 9.04
CA MET A 15 4.73 -5.91 9.87
C MET A 15 3.27 -5.58 9.56
N ILE A 16 2.93 -4.29 9.41
CA ILE A 16 1.57 -3.83 9.10
C ILE A 16 1.13 -4.33 7.72
N ILE A 17 2.00 -4.21 6.71
CA ILE A 17 1.70 -4.67 5.34
C ILE A 17 1.57 -6.18 5.28
N ALA A 18 2.50 -6.91 5.92
CA ALA A 18 2.45 -8.36 6.01
C ALA A 18 1.16 -8.83 6.67
N TYR A 19 0.80 -8.24 7.82
CA TYR A 19 -0.44 -8.56 8.53
C TYR A 19 -1.68 -8.26 7.68
N GLY A 20 -1.74 -7.10 7.03
CA GLY A 20 -2.84 -6.75 6.14
C GLY A 20 -2.98 -7.72 4.97
N GLY A 21 -1.85 -8.13 4.38
CA GLY A 21 -1.81 -9.09 3.28
C GLY A 21 -2.28 -10.47 3.71
N THR A 22 -1.75 -10.99 4.81
CA THR A 22 -2.16 -12.30 5.36
C THR A 22 -3.64 -12.30 5.73
N LYS A 23 -4.15 -11.25 6.38
CA LYS A 23 -5.58 -11.11 6.71
C LYS A 23 -6.45 -11.10 5.45
N ALA A 24 -6.06 -10.35 4.43
CA ALA A 24 -6.80 -10.26 3.16
C ALA A 24 -6.83 -11.61 2.43
N VAL A 25 -5.69 -12.29 2.34
CA VAL A 25 -5.58 -13.63 1.74
C VAL A 25 -6.42 -14.63 2.52
N TRP A 26 -6.33 -14.63 3.85
CA TRP A 26 -7.12 -15.52 4.71
C TRP A 26 -8.62 -15.32 4.52
N GLN A 27 -9.09 -14.06 4.49
CA GLN A 27 -10.50 -13.72 4.26
C GLN A 27 -10.99 -14.10 2.85
N LEU A 28 -10.10 -14.08 1.85
CA LEU A 28 -10.41 -14.49 0.49
C LEU A 28 -10.46 -16.03 0.37
N LEU A 29 -9.54 -16.75 1.04
CA LEU A 29 -9.47 -18.22 1.01
C LEU A 29 -10.59 -18.88 1.82
N THR A 30 -10.97 -18.30 2.97
CA THR A 30 -11.97 -18.89 3.86
C THR A 30 -13.41 -18.63 3.45
N ARG A 31 -13.66 -17.73 2.49
CA ARG A 31 -15.01 -17.43 1.99
C ARG A 31 -15.26 -18.16 0.67
N PRO A 32 -16.11 -19.20 0.63
CA PRO A 32 -16.50 -19.83 -0.63
C PRO A 32 -17.19 -18.80 -1.51
N PHE A 33 -16.64 -18.60 -2.71
CA PHE A 33 -17.01 -17.64 -3.74
C PHE A 33 -18.55 -17.55 -3.93
N PRO A 34 -19.26 -16.56 -3.36
CA PRO A 34 -20.66 -16.35 -3.70
C PRO A 34 -20.66 -15.53 -4.99
N ARG A 35 -21.26 -16.07 -6.05
CA ARG A 35 -21.36 -15.54 -7.43
C ARG A 35 -22.04 -14.16 -7.59
N GLY A 36 -21.97 -13.23 -6.63
CA GLY A 36 -22.66 -11.94 -6.74
C GLY A 36 -22.35 -10.89 -5.68
N LYS A 37 -21.11 -10.79 -5.17
CA LYS A 37 -20.78 -9.84 -4.08
C LYS A 37 -19.58 -8.94 -4.39
N GLY A 38 -19.71 -8.03 -5.36
CA GLY A 38 -18.76 -6.92 -5.55
C GLY A 38 -18.50 -6.11 -4.28
N MET A 39 -19.51 -6.00 -3.39
CA MET A 39 -19.43 -5.26 -2.12
C MET A 39 -18.51 -5.90 -1.06
N THR A 40 -18.38 -7.24 -1.02
CA THR A 40 -17.51 -7.91 -0.03
C THR A 40 -16.04 -7.86 -0.44
N TYR A 41 -15.75 -8.10 -1.72
CA TYR A 41 -14.39 -7.96 -2.25
C TYR A 41 -13.89 -6.52 -2.16
N ALA A 42 -14.72 -5.54 -2.54
CA ALA A 42 -14.39 -4.12 -2.41
C ALA A 42 -14.08 -3.72 -0.96
N ARG A 43 -14.78 -4.31 0.02
CA ARG A 43 -14.55 -4.06 1.46
C ARG A 43 -13.24 -4.67 1.96
N VAL A 44 -12.96 -5.93 1.65
CA VAL A 44 -11.67 -6.59 2.01
C VAL A 44 -10.50 -5.86 1.37
N ARG A 45 -10.63 -5.48 0.10
CA ARG A 45 -9.64 -4.68 -0.62
C ARG A 45 -9.47 -3.28 -0.04
N GLY A 46 -10.54 -2.64 0.40
CA GLY A 46 -10.48 -1.33 1.07
C GLY A 46 -9.74 -1.39 2.39
N GLU A 47 -10.05 -2.37 3.26
CA GLU A 47 -9.33 -2.59 4.51
C GLU A 47 -7.84 -2.90 4.28
N PHE A 48 -7.54 -3.72 3.28
CA PHE A 48 -6.15 -4.02 2.91
C PHE A 48 -5.42 -2.79 2.36
N ALA A 49 -6.06 -2.00 1.51
CA ALA A 49 -5.48 -0.77 0.96
C ALA A 49 -5.15 0.24 2.07
N GLN A 50 -6.01 0.38 3.08
CA GLN A 50 -5.73 1.23 4.25
C GLN A 50 -4.50 0.75 5.03
N LEU A 51 -4.33 -0.56 5.21
CA LEU A 51 -3.14 -1.13 5.88
C LEU A 51 -1.86 -0.95 5.05
N ILE A 52 -1.95 -1.05 3.71
CA ILE A 52 -0.83 -0.72 2.82
C ILE A 52 -0.42 0.73 3.00
N VAL A 53 -1.38 1.67 2.94
CA VAL A 53 -1.13 3.11 3.09
C VAL A 53 -0.53 3.42 4.46
N LEU A 54 -0.99 2.75 5.52
CA LEU A 54 -0.42 2.94 6.85
C LEU A 54 1.03 2.47 6.92
N GLY A 55 1.33 1.23 6.52
CA GLY A 55 2.72 0.71 6.56
C GLY A 55 3.68 1.52 5.67
N LEU A 56 3.11 2.25 4.73
CA LEU A 56 3.77 3.20 3.89
C LEU A 56 4.29 4.45 4.55
N ASP A 57 3.44 5.05 5.39
CA ASP A 57 3.77 6.27 6.08
C ASP A 57 4.96 6.00 7.00
N PHE A 58 5.02 4.79 7.57
CA PHE A 58 6.18 4.28 8.31
C PHE A 58 7.44 4.12 7.44
N PHE A 59 7.33 3.59 6.23
CA PHE A 59 8.48 3.51 5.32
C PHE A 59 8.98 4.89 4.88
N ILE A 60 8.07 5.78 4.50
CA ILE A 60 8.40 7.17 4.15
C ILE A 60 9.09 7.85 5.33
N ALA A 61 8.58 7.68 6.55
CA ALA A 61 9.21 8.23 7.75
C ALA A 61 10.61 7.65 8.00
N SER A 62 10.81 6.33 7.83
CA SER A 62 12.13 5.69 7.89
C SER A 62 13.11 6.29 6.88
N ASP A 63 12.66 6.48 5.65
CA ASP A 63 13.46 7.00 4.55
C ASP A 63 13.85 8.46 4.75
N ILE A 64 12.91 9.30 5.20
CA ILE A 64 13.18 10.70 5.57
C ILE A 64 14.22 10.77 6.70
N ILE A 65 14.04 10.00 7.77
CA ILE A 65 14.97 9.99 8.91
C ILE A 65 16.37 9.53 8.50
N THR A 66 16.45 8.54 7.60
CA THR A 66 17.73 8.05 7.08
C THR A 66 18.43 9.11 6.22
N THR A 67 17.67 9.80 5.36
CA THR A 67 18.17 10.90 4.50
C THR A 67 18.71 12.07 5.32
N LEU A 68 18.01 12.46 6.38
CA LEU A 68 18.44 13.56 7.26
C LEU A 68 19.72 13.22 8.04
N SER A 69 20.04 11.94 8.19
CA SER A 69 21.24 11.48 8.90
C SER A 69 22.51 11.50 8.05
N VAL A 70 22.41 11.52 6.71
CA VAL A 70 23.55 11.53 5.78
C VAL A 70 23.20 12.45 4.61
N PRO A 71 23.61 13.73 4.61
CA PRO A 71 23.32 14.63 3.51
C PRO A 71 24.24 14.27 2.33
N SER A 72 23.80 13.33 1.49
CA SER A 72 24.42 13.01 0.21
C SER A 72 23.36 13.05 -0.90
N LEU A 73 23.60 13.85 -1.95
CA LEU A 73 22.61 14.08 -3.02
C LEU A 73 22.21 12.78 -3.74
N ASP A 74 23.12 11.81 -3.84
CA ASP A 74 22.86 10.49 -4.43
C ASP A 74 21.84 9.65 -3.64
N GLU A 75 21.84 9.72 -2.29
CA GLU A 75 20.86 9.01 -1.46
C GLU A 75 19.47 9.66 -1.55
N VAL A 76 19.42 11.00 -1.58
CA VAL A 76 18.17 11.75 -1.79
C VAL A 76 17.55 11.39 -3.15
N LEU A 77 18.35 11.32 -4.21
CA LEU A 77 17.91 10.95 -5.56
C LEU A 77 17.39 9.50 -5.63
N ARG A 78 18.07 8.57 -4.97
CA ARG A 78 17.67 7.15 -4.92
C ARG A 78 16.31 6.97 -4.22
N LEU A 79 16.13 7.65 -3.09
CA LEU A 79 14.87 7.65 -2.34
C LEU A 79 13.75 8.36 -3.09
N GLY A 80 14.03 9.52 -3.67
CA GLY A 80 13.11 10.22 -4.56
C GLY A 80 12.62 9.33 -5.70
N GLY A 81 13.51 8.54 -6.32
CA GLY A 81 13.17 7.58 -7.36
C GLY A 81 12.22 6.49 -6.90
N ILE A 82 12.47 5.86 -5.75
CA ILE A 82 11.61 4.80 -5.20
C ILE A 82 10.22 5.35 -4.88
N VAL A 83 10.13 6.52 -4.23
CA VAL A 83 8.86 7.18 -3.89
C VAL A 83 8.07 7.56 -5.15
N LEU A 84 8.75 8.02 -6.20
CA LEU A 84 8.13 8.37 -7.49
C LEU A 84 7.55 7.15 -8.19
N ILE A 85 8.36 6.10 -8.40
CA ILE A 85 7.93 4.85 -9.04
C ILE A 85 6.67 4.32 -8.35
N ARG A 86 6.70 4.38 -7.03
CA ARG A 86 5.64 3.85 -6.19
C ARG A 86 4.36 4.70 -6.22
N SER A 87 4.49 6.02 -6.24
CA SER A 87 3.35 6.93 -6.43
C SER A 87 2.69 6.68 -7.78
N VAL A 88 3.48 6.53 -8.84
CA VAL A 88 2.99 6.24 -10.20
C VAL A 88 2.28 4.89 -10.25
N LEU A 89 2.89 3.82 -9.75
CA LEU A 89 2.30 2.48 -9.76
C LEU A 89 0.99 2.42 -8.96
N THR A 90 0.97 3.03 -7.77
CA THR A 90 -0.23 3.08 -6.92
C THR A 90 -1.34 3.89 -7.57
N PHE A 91 -0.98 5.01 -8.24
CA PHE A 91 -1.92 5.85 -8.97
C PHE A 91 -2.52 5.13 -10.18
N LEU A 92 -1.72 4.41 -10.97
CA LEU A 92 -2.19 3.62 -12.11
C LEU A 92 -3.16 2.53 -11.68
N LEU A 93 -2.82 1.75 -10.65
CA LEU A 93 -3.68 0.70 -10.11
C LEU A 93 -4.99 1.28 -9.53
N SER A 94 -4.91 2.42 -8.85
CA SER A 94 -6.10 3.11 -8.30
C SER A 94 -7.00 3.62 -9.42
N LYS A 95 -6.41 4.14 -10.50
CA LYS A 95 -7.14 4.64 -11.66
C LYS A 95 -7.83 3.51 -12.43
N GLU A 96 -7.11 2.45 -12.77
CA GLU A 96 -7.66 1.30 -13.51
C GLU A 96 -8.85 0.69 -12.76
N THR A 97 -8.72 0.59 -11.43
CA THR A 97 -9.80 0.01 -10.61
C THR A 97 -10.96 0.95 -10.33
N ALA A 98 -10.78 2.26 -10.54
CA ALA A 98 -11.87 3.23 -10.57
C ALA A 98 -12.60 3.22 -11.91
N GLU A 99 -11.89 2.97 -13.02
CA GLU A 99 -12.46 2.84 -14.37
C GLU A 99 -13.27 1.56 -14.51
N LEU A 100 -12.76 0.41 -14.04
CA LEU A 100 -13.49 -0.86 -14.04
C LEU A 100 -14.81 -0.81 -13.24
N ARG A 101 -14.88 0.01 -12.18
CA ARG A 101 -16.12 0.20 -11.40
C ARG A 101 -17.16 1.04 -12.15
N LYS A 102 -16.75 1.93 -13.05
CA LYS A 102 -17.67 2.78 -13.81
C LYS A 102 -18.37 2.01 -14.94
N GLU A 103 -17.73 1.02 -15.53
CA GLU A 103 -18.35 0.19 -16.58
C GLU A 103 -19.44 -0.74 -16.02
N GLU A 104 -19.29 -1.27 -14.81
CA GLU A 104 -20.33 -2.09 -14.16
C GLU A 104 -21.63 -1.31 -13.87
N MET A 105 -21.59 0.01 -13.68
CA MET A 105 -22.78 0.82 -13.40
C MET A 105 -23.52 1.32 -14.65
N VAL A 106 -22.96 1.13 -15.85
CA VAL A 106 -23.61 1.54 -17.12
C VAL A 106 -24.44 0.39 -17.72
N HIS A 107 -24.20 -0.87 -17.29
CA HIS A 107 -24.91 -2.03 -17.85
C HIS A 107 -26.18 -2.44 -17.09
N ASP A 108 -26.52 -1.78 -15.97
CA ASP A 108 -27.74 -2.06 -15.18
C ASP A 108 -28.82 -0.95 -15.35
N GLY A 109 -28.76 -0.19 -16.45
CA GLY A 109 -29.74 0.84 -16.82
C GLY A 109 -30.56 0.43 -18.04
#